data_AF-A0AAN0NF06-F1
#
_entry.id   AF-A0AAN0NF06-F1
#
_cell.length_a   1.000
_cell.length_b   1.000
_cell.length_c   1.000
_cell.angle_alpha   90.00
_cell.angle_beta   90.00
_cell.angle_gamma   90.00
#
_symmetry.space_group_name_H-M   'P 1'
#
loop_
_entity.id
_entity.type
_entity.pdbx_description
1 polymer ?
#
loop_
_entity_poly.entity_id
_entity_poly.type
_entity_poly.pdbx_seq_one_letter_code
_entity_poly.pdbx_strand_id
1 'polypeptide(L)'
;MTPRRKLMTKNALAIEYLAKDFISRDIGSKILTISEYEKMIDVARGTIQNAIKQLVDSGAIAVESRGQLGTYLSHKDLKLLLEFRRNFIFGWGNATTIFSNLRRVEYRFINNNGKYA
;
A
#
# COMPACT_ATOMS: atom_id res chain seq x y z
N MET A 1 -0.58 -22.87 10.92
CA MET A 1 0.10 -21.62 10.50
C MET A 1 1.27 -21.99 9.58
N THR A 2 1.38 -21.40 8.38
CA THR A 2 2.46 -21.77 7.43
C THR A 2 3.82 -21.26 7.93
N PRO A 3 4.94 -22.00 7.69
CA PRO A 3 6.27 -21.64 8.21
C PRO A 3 6.69 -20.20 7.86
N ARG A 4 6.32 -19.73 6.68
CA ARG A 4 6.58 -18.37 6.19
C ARG A 4 6.03 -17.28 7.10
N ARG A 5 4.79 -17.43 7.60
CA ARG A 5 4.15 -16.44 8.46
C ARG A 5 4.89 -16.26 9.79
N LYS A 6 5.57 -17.31 10.29
CA LYS A 6 6.32 -17.27 11.55
C LYS A 6 7.59 -16.40 11.45
N LEU A 7 8.08 -16.16 10.23
CA LEU A 7 9.30 -15.38 9.96
C LEU A 7 8.99 -13.92 9.53
N MET A 8 7.72 -13.57 9.33
CA MET A 8 7.29 -12.27 8.83
C MET A 8 7.07 -11.27 9.96
N THR A 9 7.43 -10.00 9.73
CA THR A 9 7.11 -8.91 10.66
C THR A 9 5.61 -8.58 10.64
N LYS A 10 5.08 -7.88 11.65
CA LYS A 10 3.66 -7.46 11.64
C LYS A 10 3.31 -6.58 10.42
N ASN A 11 4.23 -5.68 10.03
CA ASN A 11 4.07 -4.84 8.83
C ASN A 11 4.06 -5.67 7.54
N ALA A 12 4.94 -6.69 7.46
CA ALA A 12 4.95 -7.67 6.37
C ALA A 12 3.59 -8.31 6.15
N LEU A 13 3.03 -8.81 7.25
CA LEU A 13 1.79 -9.54 7.26
C LEU A 13 0.62 -8.66 6.82
N ALA A 14 0.60 -7.40 7.30
CA ALA A 14 -0.38 -6.41 6.89
C ALA A 14 -0.29 -6.09 5.40
N ILE A 15 0.91 -5.82 4.86
CA ILE A 15 1.11 -5.53 3.44
C ILE A 15 0.69 -6.71 2.56
N GLU A 16 1.10 -7.94 2.91
CA GLU A 16 0.72 -9.13 2.13
C GLU A 16 -0.80 -9.34 2.12
N TYR A 17 -1.45 -9.15 3.27
CA TYR A 17 -2.90 -9.27 3.38
C TYR A 17 -3.61 -8.21 2.56
N LEU A 18 -3.25 -6.94 2.74
CA LEU A 18 -3.84 -5.81 2.02
C LEU A 18 -3.61 -5.93 0.51
N ALA A 19 -2.43 -6.34 0.08
CA ALA A 19 -2.16 -6.54 -1.34
C ALA A 19 -3.11 -7.56 -1.98
N LYS A 20 -3.38 -8.69 -1.29
CA LYS A 20 -4.35 -9.69 -1.76
C LYS A 20 -5.77 -9.13 -1.81
N ASP A 21 -6.17 -8.42 -0.76
CA ASP A 21 -7.48 -7.78 -0.67
C ASP A 21 -7.67 -6.79 -1.84
N PHE A 22 -6.71 -5.89 -2.09
CA PHE A 22 -6.78 -4.92 -3.20
C PHE A 22 -6.70 -5.56 -4.60
N ILE A 23 -5.97 -6.68 -4.76
CA ILE A 23 -5.99 -7.43 -6.03
C ILE A 23 -7.43 -7.88 -6.35
N SER A 24 -8.14 -8.40 -5.34
CA SER A 24 -9.50 -8.92 -5.48
C SER A 24 -10.62 -7.86 -5.55
N ARG A 25 -10.33 -6.60 -5.20
CA ARG A 25 -11.30 -5.50 -5.19
C ARG A 25 -11.37 -4.79 -6.54
N ASP A 26 -12.57 -4.38 -6.93
CA ASP A 26 -12.75 -3.54 -8.11
C ASP A 26 -12.45 -2.07 -7.81
N ILE A 27 -11.99 -1.35 -8.83
CA ILE A 27 -11.88 0.11 -8.76
C ILE A 27 -13.29 0.69 -8.60
N GLY A 28 -13.44 1.68 -7.72
CA GLY A 28 -14.71 2.27 -7.32
C GLY A 28 -15.40 1.54 -6.16
N SER A 29 -14.85 0.43 -5.67
CA SER A 29 -15.39 -0.27 -4.49
C SER A 29 -14.94 0.38 -3.18
N LYS A 30 -15.81 0.29 -2.16
CA LYS A 30 -15.49 0.73 -0.80
C LYS A 30 -14.44 -0.21 -0.17
N ILE A 31 -13.40 0.36 0.42
CA ILE A 31 -12.39 -0.39 1.16
C ILE A 31 -12.85 -0.56 2.61
N LEU A 32 -12.32 -1.57 3.30
CA LEU A 32 -12.59 -1.73 4.72
C LEU A 32 -11.95 -0.60 5.52
N THR A 33 -12.56 -0.28 6.65
CA THR A 33 -11.97 0.61 7.64
C THR A 33 -10.77 -0.05 8.32
N ILE A 34 -9.89 0.77 8.91
CA ILE A 34 -8.73 0.27 9.66
C ILE A 34 -9.17 -0.68 10.79
N SER A 35 -10.27 -0.37 11.47
CA SER A 35 -10.82 -1.20 12.56
C SER A 35 -11.35 -2.55 12.05
N GLU A 36 -11.89 -2.60 10.84
CA GLU A 36 -12.31 -3.87 10.22
C GLU A 36 -11.10 -4.69 9.80
N TYR A 37 -10.07 -4.05 9.23
CA TYR A 37 -8.80 -4.74 8.96
C TYR A 37 -8.18 -5.31 10.25
N GLU A 38 -8.17 -4.55 11.34
CA GLU A 38 -7.64 -5.01 12.65
C GLU A 38 -8.37 -6.26 13.19
N LYS A 39 -9.67 -6.39 12.92
CA LYS A 39 -10.42 -7.61 13.28
C LYS A 39 -10.08 -8.80 12.40
N MET A 40 -9.68 -8.56 11.14
CA MET A 40 -9.36 -9.60 10.16
C MET A 40 -7.92 -10.08 10.27
N ILE A 41 -7.01 -9.18 10.65
CA ILE A 41 -5.60 -9.46 10.86
C ILE A 41 -5.18 -8.93 12.24
N ASP A 42 -4.70 -9.83 13.11
CA ASP A 42 -4.25 -9.55 14.49
C ASP A 42 -2.97 -8.67 14.51
N VAL A 43 -3.14 -7.44 14.07
CA VAL A 43 -2.10 -6.46 13.80
C VAL A 43 -2.63 -5.08 14.22
N ALA A 44 -1.82 -4.35 14.99
CA ALA A 44 -2.20 -3.05 15.52
C ALA A 44 -2.56 -2.05 14.41
N ARG A 45 -3.53 -1.18 14.69
CA ARG A 45 -4.04 -0.11 13.79
C ARG A 45 -2.94 0.67 13.08
N GLY A 46 -1.90 1.10 13.81
CA GLY A 46 -0.78 1.87 13.24
C GLY A 46 0.02 1.08 12.20
N THR A 47 0.10 -0.25 12.33
CA THR A 47 0.76 -1.10 11.34
C THR A 47 -0.08 -1.25 10.07
N ILE A 48 -1.40 -1.35 10.22
CA ILE A 48 -2.32 -1.37 9.07
C ILE A 48 -2.27 -0.03 8.33
N GLN A 49 -2.31 1.08 9.06
CA GLN A 49 -2.15 2.42 8.49
C GLN A 49 -0.82 2.57 7.74
N ASN A 50 0.29 2.16 8.34
CA ASN A 50 1.60 2.19 7.68
C ASN A 50 1.66 1.31 6.45
N ALA A 51 1.01 0.14 6.46
CA ALA A 51 0.95 -0.75 5.31
C ALA A 51 0.13 -0.16 4.16
N ILE A 52 -1.05 0.41 4.44
CA ILE A 52 -1.86 1.13 3.44
C ILE A 52 -1.06 2.30 2.87
N LYS A 53 -0.40 3.09 3.74
CA LYS A 53 0.44 4.20 3.33
C LYS A 53 1.57 3.75 2.41
N GLN A 54 2.27 2.65 2.71
CA GLN A 54 3.30 2.10 1.83
C GLN A 54 2.78 1.68 0.45
N LEU A 55 1.56 1.12 0.38
CA LEU A 55 0.93 0.78 -0.90
C LEU A 55 0.54 2.02 -1.70
N VAL A 56 0.09 3.09 -1.03
CA VAL A 56 -0.19 4.39 -1.68
C VAL A 56 1.10 5.08 -2.13
N ASP A 57 2.07 5.21 -1.23
CA ASP A 57 3.37 5.86 -1.45
C ASP A 57 4.25 5.12 -2.47
N SER A 58 3.87 3.92 -2.91
CA SER A 58 4.52 3.18 -4.00
C SER A 58 3.77 3.25 -5.32
N GLY A 59 2.58 3.87 -5.33
CA GLY A 59 1.67 3.89 -6.48
C GLY A 59 0.93 2.57 -6.72
N ALA A 60 1.04 1.59 -5.81
CA ALA A 60 0.34 0.30 -5.97
C ALA A 60 -1.19 0.44 -5.87
N ILE A 61 -1.66 1.44 -5.12
CA ILE A 61 -3.08 1.82 -5.02
C ILE A 61 -3.23 3.33 -4.92
N ALA A 62 -4.41 3.84 -5.25
CA ALA A 62 -4.87 5.14 -4.77
C ALA A 62 -6.25 4.98 -4.14
N VAL A 63 -6.52 5.78 -3.12
CA VAL A 63 -7.77 5.73 -2.37
C VAL A 63 -8.34 7.14 -2.20
N GLU A 64 -9.66 7.24 -2.24
CA GLU A 64 -10.41 8.48 -2.08
C GLU A 64 -11.25 8.42 -0.82
N SER A 65 -10.99 9.32 0.12
CA SER A 65 -11.88 9.50 1.28
C SER A 65 -13.09 10.33 0.88
N ARG A 66 -14.29 9.81 1.13
CA ARG A 66 -15.58 10.47 0.87
C ARG A 66 -16.30 10.80 2.19
N GLY A 67 -15.55 11.14 3.23
CA GLY A 67 -16.08 11.47 4.56
C GLY A 67 -16.83 10.30 5.18
N GLN A 68 -18.06 10.55 5.66
CA GLN A 68 -18.91 9.53 6.30
C GLN A 68 -19.26 8.36 5.37
N LEU A 69 -19.22 8.56 4.04
CA LEU A 69 -19.48 7.49 3.07
C LEU A 69 -18.35 6.44 3.06
N GLY A 70 -17.19 6.77 3.62
CA GLY A 70 -16.03 5.90 3.76
C GLY A 70 -14.96 6.18 2.71
N THR A 71 -14.05 5.22 2.54
CA THR A 71 -12.92 5.31 1.62
C THR A 71 -13.11 4.34 0.46
N TYR A 72 -12.76 4.77 -0.75
CA TYR A 72 -12.97 4.02 -1.98
C TYR A 72 -11.65 3.82 -2.72
N LEU A 73 -11.49 2.67 -3.36
CA LEU A 73 -10.33 2.39 -4.20
C LEU A 73 -10.48 3.12 -5.53
N SER A 74 -9.65 4.12 -5.82
CA SER A 74 -9.72 4.87 -7.08
C SER A 74 -8.72 4.36 -8.14
N HIS A 75 -7.68 3.66 -7.71
CA HIS A 75 -6.68 3.07 -8.61
C HIS A 75 -6.05 1.81 -7.98
N LYS A 76 -5.61 0.87 -8.83
CA LYS A 76 -4.72 -0.23 -8.44
C LYS A 76 -3.74 -0.59 -9.57
N ASP A 77 -2.49 -0.84 -9.21
CA ASP A 77 -1.49 -1.44 -10.09
C ASP A 77 -1.29 -2.92 -9.69
N LEU A 78 -1.82 -3.82 -10.52
CA LEU A 78 -1.75 -5.26 -10.25
C LEU A 78 -0.32 -5.80 -10.24
N LYS A 79 0.60 -5.21 -11.02
CA LYS A 79 1.99 -5.66 -11.06
C LYS A 79 2.67 -5.33 -9.75
N LEU A 80 2.53 -4.09 -9.26
CA LEU A 80 3.10 -3.67 -7.99
C LEU A 80 2.49 -4.44 -6.81
N LEU A 81 1.16 -4.65 -6.81
CA LEU A 81 0.49 -5.43 -5.77
C LEU A 81 0.97 -6.89 -5.73
N LEU A 82 1.17 -7.52 -6.89
CA LEU A 82 1.74 -8.86 -6.98
C LEU A 82 3.22 -8.89 -6.55
N GLU A 83 3.97 -7.83 -6.79
CA GLU A 83 5.34 -7.68 -6.29
C GLU A 83 5.38 -7.55 -4.77
N PHE A 84 4.50 -6.75 -4.14
CA PHE A 84 4.38 -6.70 -2.68
C PHE A 84 4.02 -8.05 -2.08
N ARG A 85 3.12 -8.79 -2.74
CA ARG A 85 2.77 -10.17 -2.37
C ARG A 85 3.97 -11.13 -2.46
N ARG A 86 4.85 -10.96 -3.46
CA ARG A 86 5.97 -11.87 -3.74
C ARG A 86 7.25 -11.53 -2.97
N ASN A 87 7.63 -10.26 -2.92
CA ASN A 87 8.95 -9.81 -2.47
C ASN A 87 9.10 -9.72 -0.95
N PHE A 88 8.03 -9.75 -0.16
CA PHE A 88 8.18 -9.68 1.30
C PHE A 88 8.77 -10.96 1.93
N ILE A 89 9.16 -11.96 1.13
CA ILE A 89 9.89 -13.16 1.60
C ILE A 89 11.37 -12.84 1.88
N PHE A 90 11.93 -11.76 1.33
CA PHE A 90 13.32 -11.39 1.53
C PHE A 90 13.41 -9.99 2.14
N GLY A 91 14.08 -9.92 3.30
CA GLY A 91 14.14 -8.76 4.18
C GLY A 91 14.50 -7.45 3.48
N TRP A 92 14.03 -6.37 4.11
CA TRP A 92 14.28 -4.97 3.76
C TRP A 92 15.76 -4.69 3.48
N GLY A 93 16.18 -4.86 2.21
CA GLY A 93 17.49 -4.44 1.72
C GLY A 93 17.41 -3.30 0.69
N ASN A 94 16.21 -2.95 0.21
CA ASN A 94 16.03 -2.04 -0.94
C ASN A 94 14.90 -1.01 -0.75
N ALA A 95 14.50 -0.66 0.49
CA ALA A 95 13.51 0.40 0.71
C ALA A 95 13.91 1.69 -0.04
N THR A 96 15.21 1.97 -0.12
CA THR A 96 15.77 3.10 -0.86
C THR A 96 15.43 3.09 -2.35
N THR A 97 15.32 1.92 -3.00
CA THR A 97 15.16 1.82 -4.46
C THR A 97 13.74 2.13 -4.95
N ILE A 98 12.71 1.78 -4.15
CA ILE A 98 11.31 2.09 -4.50
C ILE A 98 11.02 3.57 -4.21
N PHE A 99 11.48 4.10 -3.07
CA PHE A 99 11.34 5.51 -2.73
C PHE A 99 12.15 6.45 -3.65
N SER A 100 13.35 6.05 -4.09
CA SER A 100 14.18 6.86 -5.01
C SER A 100 13.59 6.93 -6.42
N ASN A 101 12.94 5.87 -6.89
CA ASN A 101 12.31 5.87 -8.21
C ASN A 101 11.00 6.67 -8.23
N LEU A 102 10.20 6.65 -7.16
CA LEU A 102 8.95 7.39 -7.13
C LEU A 102 9.14 8.91 -7.00
N ARG A 103 10.17 9.36 -6.27
CA ARG A 103 10.56 10.79 -6.22
C ARG A 103 11.04 11.34 -7.57
N ARG A 104 11.41 10.50 -8.54
CA ARG A 104 11.85 10.96 -9.88
C ARG A 104 10.66 11.25 -10.82
N VAL A 105 9.50 10.65 -10.57
CA VAL A 105 8.32 10.81 -11.43
C VAL A 105 7.62 12.14 -11.17
N GLU A 106 7.59 12.62 -9.91
CA GLU A 106 6.97 13.92 -9.59
C GLU A 106 7.70 15.12 -10.23
N TYR A 107 9.02 15.08 -10.40
CA TYR A 107 9.77 16.16 -11.09
C TYR A 107 9.52 16.26 -12.60
N ARG A 108 8.88 15.26 -13.24
CA ARG A 108 8.52 15.33 -14.66
C ARG A 108 7.16 15.98 -14.91
N PHE A 109 6.34 16.19 -13.88
CA PHE A 109 5.04 16.87 -14.01
C PHE A 109 5.09 18.34 -13.55
N ILE A 110 6.10 18.74 -12.78
CA ILE A 110 6.37 20.12 -12.37
C ILE A 110 7.69 20.59 -12.97
N ASN A 111 7.71 20.80 -14.29
CA ASN A 111 8.58 21.78 -14.91
C ASN A 111 8.06 22.10 -16.31
N ASN A 112 6.98 22.87 -16.35
CA ASN A 112 6.67 23.65 -17.53
C ASN A 112 5.96 24.97 -17.24
N ASN A 113 6.05 25.51 -16.01
CA ASN A 113 5.78 26.93 -15.72
C ASN A 113 6.29 27.35 -14.32
N GLY A 114 7.48 27.95 -14.30
CA GLY A 114 7.84 29.14 -13.52
C GLY A 114 7.57 29.21 -12.01
N LYS A 115 8.69 29.21 -11.26
CA LYS A 115 8.94 29.89 -9.97
C LYS A 115 8.26 29.32 -8.72
N TYR A 116 9.06 28.88 -7.75
CA TYR A 116 8.92 29.29 -6.35
C TYR A 116 10.30 29.43 -5.72
N ALA A 117 10.42 30.52 -4.95
CA ALA A 117 11.60 30.92 -4.18
C ALA A 117 11.96 29.94 -3.07
#